data_AF-A0A2E3VXD1-F1
#
_entry.id   AF-A0A2E3VXD1-F1
#
_cell.length_a   1.000
_cell.length_b   1.000
_cell.length_c   1.000
_cell.angle_alpha   90.00
_cell.angle_beta   90.00
_cell.angle_gamma   90.00
#
_symmetry.space_group_name_H-M   'P 1'
#
loop_
_entity.id
_entity.type
_entity.pdbx_description
1 polymer ?
#
loop_
_entity_poly.entity_id
_entity_poly.type
_entity_poly.pdbx_seq_one_letter_code
_entity_poly.pdbx_strand_id
1 'polypeptide(L)'
;MSNKINSIIQNPNMQARAKKSAEKYQNIPKEYMDVAQGMETQFINHMLNEMRKSVKSTEPDSSATKYYKSLMDHERAKIMAETENGIGLKDVILDQIYPKHMRVGMPNKHAINAYQQEVDSKQGESNEQ
;
A
#
# COMPACT_ATOMS: atom_id res chain seq x y z
N MET A 1 -3.83 -8.18 35.01
CA MET A 1 -2.96 -8.71 33.93
C MET A 1 -3.00 -7.78 32.69
N SER A 2 -2.71 -6.47 32.83
CA SER A 2 -2.84 -5.49 31.72
C SER A 2 -1.52 -4.91 31.18
N ASN A 3 -0.38 -5.19 31.81
CA ASN A 3 0.87 -4.50 31.46
C ASN A 3 1.69 -5.17 30.33
N LYS A 4 1.21 -6.26 29.73
CA LYS A 4 1.92 -6.98 28.65
C LYS A 4 1.56 -6.54 27.23
N ILE A 5 0.50 -5.76 27.03
CA ILE A 5 0.06 -5.34 25.69
C ILE A 5 0.81 -4.07 25.23
N ASN A 6 1.22 -3.20 26.15
CA ASN A 6 1.88 -1.92 25.83
C ASN A 6 3.35 -2.02 25.42
N SER A 7 4.05 -3.15 25.63
CA SER A 7 5.47 -3.29 25.28
C SER A 7 5.70 -3.69 23.81
N ILE A 8 4.67 -4.13 23.09
CA ILE A 8 4.81 -4.53 21.67
C ILE A 8 4.90 -3.28 20.77
N ILE A 9 4.30 -2.16 21.16
CA ILE A 9 4.23 -0.93 20.35
C ILE A 9 5.55 -0.12 20.41
N GLN A 10 6.45 -0.41 21.34
CA GLN A 10 7.67 0.36 21.59
C GLN A 10 8.95 -0.27 21.03
N ASN A 11 8.86 -1.16 20.03
CA ASN A 11 10.06 -1.65 19.37
C ASN A 11 10.54 -0.62 18.31
N PRO A 12 11.67 0.09 18.52
CA PRO A 12 12.15 1.11 17.59
C PRO A 12 12.43 0.55 16.19
N ASN A 13 12.77 -0.74 16.07
CA ASN A 13 12.97 -1.40 14.78
C ASN A 13 11.67 -1.59 14.00
N MET A 14 10.53 -1.81 14.69
CA MET A 14 9.23 -1.92 14.03
C MET A 14 8.72 -0.55 13.57
N GLN A 15 8.93 0.49 14.38
CA GLN A 15 8.58 1.87 14.01
C GLN A 15 9.42 2.38 12.82
N ALA A 16 10.72 2.08 12.80
CA ALA A 16 11.59 2.45 11.67
C ALA A 16 11.19 1.74 10.37
N ARG A 17 10.74 0.48 10.43
CA ARG A 17 10.26 -0.26 9.26
C ARG A 17 8.96 0.33 8.70
N ALA A 18 8.01 0.69 9.57
CA ALA A 18 6.74 1.30 9.17
C ALA A 18 6.91 2.72 8.59
N LYS A 19 7.91 3.48 9.06
CA LYS A 19 8.25 4.79 8.47
C LYS A 19 8.83 4.64 7.05
N LYS A 20 9.74 3.68 6.85
CA LYS A 20 10.34 3.42 5.53
C LYS A 20 9.31 2.95 4.49
N SER A 21 8.29 2.20 4.88
CA SER A 21 7.21 1.80 3.97
C SER A 21 6.29 2.96 3.61
N ALA A 22 5.97 3.85 4.54
CA ALA A 22 5.21 5.07 4.26
C ALA A 22 5.95 6.02 3.28
N GLU A 23 7.27 6.16 3.45
CA GLU A 23 8.12 6.95 2.54
C GLU A 23 8.18 6.38 1.12
N LYS A 24 8.10 5.04 0.97
CA LYS A 24 8.21 4.35 -0.32
C LYS A 24 7.15 4.80 -1.34
N TYR A 25 5.97 5.19 -0.87
CA TYR A 25 4.82 5.53 -1.71
C TYR A 25 4.48 7.03 -1.70
N GLN A 26 5.27 7.86 -1.02
CA GLN A 26 4.96 9.27 -0.72
C GLN A 26 4.71 10.15 -1.97
N ASN A 27 5.25 9.75 -3.13
CA ASN A 27 5.13 10.49 -4.40
C ASN A 27 4.46 9.67 -5.52
N ILE A 28 3.67 8.66 -5.16
CA ILE A 28 2.91 7.87 -6.12
C ILE A 28 1.47 8.37 -6.10
N PRO A 29 0.93 8.87 -7.24
CA PRO A 29 -0.48 9.28 -7.28
C PRO A 29 -1.40 8.11 -6.96
N LYS A 30 -2.51 8.41 -6.30
CA LYS A 30 -3.44 7.39 -5.78
C LYS A 30 -3.95 6.48 -6.89
N GLU A 31 -4.17 7.03 -8.09
CA GLU A 31 -4.69 6.31 -9.25
C GLU A 31 -3.76 5.18 -9.69
N TYR A 32 -2.44 5.43 -9.71
CA TYR A 32 -1.45 4.40 -10.04
C TYR A 32 -1.35 3.36 -8.92
N MET A 33 -1.45 3.79 -7.67
CA MET A 33 -1.47 2.89 -6.53
C MET A 33 -2.68 1.95 -6.59
N ASP A 34 -3.88 2.50 -6.82
CA ASP A 34 -5.13 1.75 -6.92
C ASP A 34 -5.09 0.74 -8.05
N VAL A 35 -4.53 1.11 -9.22
CA VAL A 35 -4.35 0.20 -10.35
C VAL A 35 -3.39 -0.94 -9.99
N ALA A 36 -2.24 -0.63 -9.43
CA ALA A 36 -1.25 -1.65 -9.06
C ALA A 36 -1.79 -2.61 -7.98
N GLN A 37 -2.49 -2.08 -6.98
CA GLN A 37 -3.15 -2.87 -5.95
C GLN A 37 -4.28 -3.73 -6.52
N GLY A 38 -5.07 -3.19 -7.46
CA GLY A 38 -6.12 -3.93 -8.15
C GLY A 38 -5.54 -5.10 -8.96
N MET A 39 -4.45 -4.87 -9.68
CA MET A 39 -3.73 -5.92 -10.42
C MET A 39 -3.16 -6.99 -9.49
N GLU A 40 -2.53 -6.61 -8.37
CA GLU A 40 -2.04 -7.58 -7.37
C GLU A 40 -3.21 -8.36 -6.75
N THR A 41 -4.35 -7.72 -6.48
CA THR A 41 -5.56 -8.38 -5.99
C THR A 41 -6.04 -9.46 -6.96
N GLN A 42 -6.11 -9.16 -8.26
CA GLN A 42 -6.51 -10.15 -9.28
C GLN A 42 -5.53 -11.32 -9.36
N PHE A 43 -4.24 -11.03 -9.31
CA PHE A 43 -3.20 -12.07 -9.29
C PHE A 43 -3.33 -12.98 -8.06
N ILE A 44 -3.47 -12.41 -6.86
CA ILE A 44 -3.60 -13.19 -5.62
C ILE A 44 -4.87 -14.02 -5.64
N ASN A 45 -5.99 -13.44 -6.08
CA ASN A 45 -7.25 -14.18 -6.21
C ASN A 45 -7.10 -15.36 -7.17
N HIS A 46 -6.45 -15.16 -8.32
CA HIS A 46 -6.16 -16.25 -9.25
C HIS A 46 -5.26 -17.32 -8.60
N MET A 47 -4.19 -16.91 -7.92
CA MET A 47 -3.31 -17.82 -7.19
C MET A 47 -4.07 -18.66 -6.15
N LEU A 48 -4.92 -18.03 -5.33
CA LEU A 48 -5.75 -18.74 -4.34
C LEU A 48 -6.69 -19.76 -5.00
N ASN A 49 -7.28 -19.39 -6.14
CA ASN A 49 -8.11 -20.30 -6.92
C ASN A 49 -7.32 -21.51 -7.43
N GLU A 50 -6.12 -21.32 -7.99
CA GLU A 50 -5.26 -22.43 -8.45
C GLU A 50 -4.78 -23.30 -7.28
N MET A 51 -4.39 -22.69 -6.15
CA MET A 51 -4.03 -23.42 -4.93
C MET A 51 -5.18 -24.31 -4.45
N ARG A 52 -6.42 -23.81 -4.48
CA ARG A 52 -7.61 -24.57 -4.06
C ARG A 52 -7.88 -25.78 -4.97
N LYS A 53 -7.64 -25.66 -6.28
CA LYS A 53 -7.77 -26.79 -7.23
C LYS A 53 -6.78 -27.92 -6.93
N SER A 54 -5.64 -27.62 -6.30
CA SER A 54 -4.63 -28.63 -5.94
C SER A 54 -5.03 -29.50 -4.73
N VAL A 55 -6.01 -29.05 -3.93
CA VAL A 55 -6.50 -29.80 -2.77
C VAL A 55 -7.60 -30.77 -3.20
N LYS A 56 -7.35 -32.07 -3.04
CA LYS A 56 -8.37 -33.11 -3.30
C LYS A 56 -9.47 -33.02 -2.24
N SER A 57 -10.68 -32.66 -2.65
CA SER A 57 -11.87 -32.76 -1.78
C SER A 57 -12.52 -34.12 -1.94
N THR A 58 -12.86 -34.76 -0.83
CA THR A 58 -13.62 -36.03 -0.80
C THR A 58 -15.06 -35.85 -1.29
N GLU A 59 -15.63 -34.65 -1.15
CA GLU A 59 -16.95 -34.31 -1.64
C GLU A 59 -16.93 -33.08 -2.55
N PRO A 60 -17.73 -33.06 -3.64
CA PRO A 60 -17.81 -31.92 -4.52
C PRO A 60 -18.53 -30.75 -3.84
N ASP A 61 -17.94 -29.55 -3.91
CA ASP A 61 -18.57 -28.33 -3.39
C ASP A 61 -19.89 -28.02 -4.12
N SER A 62 -20.91 -27.66 -3.34
CA SER A 62 -22.16 -27.08 -3.87
C SER A 62 -21.91 -25.71 -4.54
N SER A 63 -22.81 -25.28 -5.41
CA SER A 63 -22.72 -23.96 -6.06
C SER A 63 -22.68 -22.80 -5.05
N ALA A 64 -23.47 -22.89 -3.97
CA ALA A 64 -23.47 -21.89 -2.90
C ALA A 64 -22.12 -21.86 -2.16
N THR A 65 -21.55 -23.03 -1.88
CA THR A 65 -20.23 -23.16 -1.25
C THR A 65 -19.13 -22.56 -2.12
N LYS A 66 -19.16 -22.83 -3.43
CA LYS A 66 -18.20 -22.23 -4.39
C LYS A 66 -18.30 -20.71 -4.42
N TYR A 67 -19.52 -20.18 -4.48
CA TYR A 67 -19.75 -18.74 -4.47
C TYR A 67 -19.22 -18.09 -3.19
N TYR A 68 -19.59 -18.63 -2.02
CA TYR A 68 -19.09 -18.13 -0.74
C TYR A 68 -17.55 -18.16 -0.65
N LYS A 69 -16.94 -19.26 -1.07
CA LYS A 69 -15.47 -19.40 -1.13
C LYS A 69 -14.85 -18.35 -2.04
N SER A 70 -15.45 -18.07 -3.20
CA SER A 70 -14.95 -17.06 -4.15
C SER A 70 -14.98 -15.64 -3.57
N LEU A 71 -16.04 -15.28 -2.85
CA LEU A 71 -16.11 -13.99 -2.13
C LEU A 71 -15.04 -13.91 -1.06
N MET A 72 -14.86 -14.98 -0.27
CA MET A 72 -13.85 -15.04 0.77
C MET A 72 -12.42 -14.93 0.21
N ASP A 73 -12.14 -15.62 -0.91
CA ASP A 73 -10.84 -15.56 -1.57
C ASP A 73 -10.57 -14.16 -2.13
N HIS A 74 -11.58 -13.49 -2.68
CA HIS A 74 -11.46 -12.11 -3.16
C HIS A 74 -11.13 -11.12 -2.03
N GLU A 75 -11.85 -11.18 -0.90
CA GLU A 75 -11.58 -10.30 0.24
C GLU A 75 -10.19 -10.53 0.82
N ARG A 76 -9.77 -11.80 0.92
CA ARG A 76 -8.40 -12.14 1.34
C ARG A 76 -7.37 -11.57 0.37
N ALA A 77 -7.59 -11.71 -0.93
CA ALA A 77 -6.69 -11.19 -1.95
C ALA A 77 -6.54 -9.66 -1.84
N LYS A 78 -7.65 -8.95 -1.62
CA LYS A 78 -7.65 -7.50 -1.42
C LYS A 78 -6.84 -7.09 -0.19
N ILE A 79 -7.09 -7.73 0.96
CA ILE A 79 -6.33 -7.47 2.19
C ILE A 79 -4.84 -7.73 1.98
N MET A 80 -4.48 -8.81 1.29
CA MET A 80 -3.08 -9.15 1.00
C MET A 80 -2.40 -8.13 0.09
N ALA A 81 -3.11 -7.58 -0.91
CA ALA A 81 -2.59 -6.53 -1.78
C ALA A 81 -2.42 -5.19 -1.05
N GLU A 82 -3.32 -4.87 -0.12
CA GLU A 82 -3.24 -3.67 0.73
C GLU A 82 -2.08 -3.74 1.72
N THR A 83 -1.83 -4.93 2.27
CA THR A 83 -0.82 -5.15 3.29
C THR A 83 0.59 -4.82 2.78
N GLU A 84 1.41 -4.18 3.63
CA GLU A 84 2.78 -3.81 3.30
C GLU A 84 3.70 -5.03 3.11
N ASN A 85 3.45 -6.10 3.86
CA ASN A 85 4.12 -7.40 3.74
C ASN A 85 3.31 -8.37 2.84
N GLY A 86 2.62 -7.86 1.83
CA GLY A 86 1.95 -8.66 0.80
C GLY A 86 2.94 -9.43 -0.08
N ILE A 87 2.51 -9.85 -1.27
CA ILE A 87 3.38 -10.55 -2.23
C ILE A 87 4.45 -9.60 -2.80
N GLY A 88 4.17 -8.29 -2.80
CA GLY A 88 5.09 -7.26 -3.31
C GLY A 88 4.97 -7.08 -4.81
N LEU A 89 3.94 -7.67 -5.44
CA LEU A 89 3.72 -7.54 -6.88
C LEU A 89 3.28 -6.11 -7.24
N LYS A 90 2.57 -5.40 -6.35
CA LYS A 90 2.25 -3.98 -6.57
C LYS A 90 3.50 -3.13 -6.83
N ASP A 91 4.62 -3.43 -6.17
CA ASP A 91 5.85 -2.66 -6.35
C ASP A 91 6.42 -2.84 -7.76
N VAL A 92 6.43 -4.08 -8.22
CA VAL A 92 6.89 -4.42 -9.57
C VAL A 92 5.98 -3.78 -10.61
N ILE A 93 4.66 -3.84 -10.40
CA ILE A 93 3.69 -3.20 -11.29
C ILE A 93 3.88 -1.68 -11.30
N LEU A 94 4.04 -1.05 -10.13
CA LEU A 94 4.32 0.38 -10.01
C LEU A 94 5.60 0.78 -10.73
N ASP A 95 6.65 -0.04 -10.68
CA ASP A 95 7.89 0.20 -11.42
C ASP A 95 7.68 0.16 -12.95
N GLN A 96 6.67 -0.56 -13.44
CA GLN A 96 6.31 -0.60 -14.86
C GLN A 96 5.38 0.55 -15.27
N ILE A 97 4.32 0.81 -14.51
CA ILE A 97 3.29 1.80 -14.89
C ILE A 97 3.63 3.23 -14.44
N TYR A 98 4.47 3.38 -13.42
CA TYR A 98 4.93 4.66 -12.89
C TYR A 98 6.40 4.59 -12.43
N PRO A 99 7.36 4.53 -13.38
CA PRO A 99 8.77 4.32 -13.09
C PRO A 99 9.40 5.36 -12.17
N LYS A 100 10.52 5.01 -11.55
CA LYS A 100 11.18 5.84 -10.51
C LYS A 100 11.50 7.27 -10.92
N HIS A 101 11.86 7.52 -12.18
CA HIS A 101 12.16 8.87 -12.66
C HIS A 101 10.93 9.79 -12.67
N MET A 102 9.72 9.23 -12.75
CA MET A 102 8.46 9.99 -12.66
C MET A 102 8.11 10.34 -11.20
N ARG A 103 8.58 9.54 -10.23
CA ARG A 103 8.32 9.72 -8.79
C ARG A 103 9.08 10.88 -8.14
N VAL A 104 10.08 11.42 -8.84
CA VAL A 104 10.97 12.48 -8.36
C VAL A 104 10.39 13.88 -8.65
N GLY A 105 9.31 13.96 -9.45
CA GLY A 105 8.75 15.22 -9.96
C GLY A 105 7.69 15.89 -9.09
N MET A 106 7.20 15.25 -8.02
CA MET A 106 6.35 15.93 -7.03
C MET A 106 7.20 16.42 -5.87
N PRO A 107 7.39 17.74 -5.70
CA PRO A 107 8.04 18.24 -4.51
C PRO A 107 7.22 17.80 -3.29
N ASN A 108 7.91 17.24 -2.31
CA ASN A 108 7.32 16.84 -1.04
C ASN A 108 6.46 18.01 -0.51
N LYS A 109 5.22 17.77 -0.08
CA LYS A 109 4.32 18.84 0.41
C LYS A 109 5.01 19.72 1.46
N HIS A 110 5.91 19.15 2.24
CA HIS A 110 6.75 19.88 3.20
C HIS A 110 7.76 20.84 2.53
N ALA A 111 8.35 20.48 1.40
CA ALA A 111 9.24 21.35 0.62
C ALA A 111 8.48 22.49 -0.06
N ILE A 112 7.26 22.22 -0.58
CA ILE A 112 6.38 23.26 -1.14
C ILE A 112 5.99 24.27 -0.05
N ASN A 113 5.57 23.79 1.12
CA ASN A 113 5.17 24.66 2.22
C ASN A 113 6.34 25.48 2.77
N ALA A 114 7.54 24.90 2.87
CA ALA A 114 8.74 25.64 3.29
C ALA A 114 9.10 26.75 2.29
N TYR A 115 9.05 26.45 0.98
CA TYR A 115 9.26 27.45 -0.05
C TYR A 115 8.21 28.57 0.04
N GLN A 116 6.93 28.22 0.20
CA GLN A 116 5.84 29.20 0.33
C GLN A 116 6.05 30.13 1.54
N GLN A 117 6.44 29.58 2.70
CA GLN A 117 6.75 30.37 3.89
C GLN A 117 7.95 31.31 3.68
N GLU A 118 8.99 30.85 2.99
CA GLU A 118 10.13 31.72 2.63
C GLU A 118 9.72 32.84 1.67
N VAL A 119 8.86 32.56 0.68
CA VAL A 119 8.38 33.58 -0.27
C VAL A 119 7.52 34.61 0.45
N ASP A 120 6.59 34.17 1.29
CA ASP A 120 5.69 35.04 2.06
C ASP A 120 6.48 35.92 3.05
N SER A 121 7.52 35.37 3.70
CA SER A 121 8.37 36.14 4.61
C SER A 121 9.17 37.25 3.90
N LYS A 122 9.65 37.00 2.67
CA LYS A 122 10.39 37.99 1.87
C LYS A 122 9.49 39.08 1.28
N GLN A 123 8.21 38.80 1.04
CA GLN A 123 7.22 39.80 0.59
C GLN A 123 6.76 40.74 1.73
N GLY A 124 6.86 40.29 2.98
CA GLY A 124 6.58 41.12 4.16
C GLY A 124 7.63 42.21 4.41
N GLU A 125 8.92 41.90 4.23
CA GLU A 125 10.02 42.85 4.46
C GLU A 125 10.14 43.95 3.40
N SER A 126 9.60 43.73 2.19
CA SER A 126 9.68 44.72 1.10
C SER A 126 8.64 45.85 1.17
N ASN A 127 7.67 45.78 2.09
CA ASN A 127 6.57 46.75 2.19
C ASN A 127 6.69 47.73 3.39
N GLU A 128 7.82 47.75 4.10
CA GLU A 128 8.07 48.65 5.25
C GLU A 128 9.16 49.72 4.99
N GLN A 129 9.38 50.14 3.74
CA GLN A 129 10.27 51.26 3.41
C GLN A 129 9.53 52.45 2.78
#